data_AF-A0A3B8VI36-F1
#
_entry.id   AF-A0A3B8VI36-F1
#
_cell.length_a   1.000
_cell.length_b   1.000
_cell.length_c   1.000
_cell.angle_alpha   90.00
_cell.angle_beta   90.00
_cell.angle_gamma   90.00
#
_symmetry.space_group_name_H-M   'P 1'
#
loop_
_entity.id
_entity.type
_entity.pdbx_description
1 polymer ?
#
loop_
_entity_poly.entity_id
_entity_poly.type
_entity_poly.pdbx_seq_one_letter_code
_entity_poly.pdbx_strand_id
1 'polypeptide(L)'
;MLGNGMFEIEDLVKNHGWIYISRPWDKTIWISDNLELNTDFLLNHKAQKSKLIVDMSIEHWGGTQSQCIDMVYKLLNQYFDDFILLSHSPIDHLRLPNLLFFPYWYYRTISRFHSDTVNDLPKRYKVSCLNGFPKFHRIANFRYLVDKPYKEDIFKKIHRDGRKSCSRPDDYTLSEDLMNWWKEYSESIEYTRDNLTNIWNHKIDGSFPAFSDSYINLVAETSVLPEVFVTEKTWKAVASGQLFVIFGNCHTVDLLKDLGVDVFDDIIDHRYYDQEPDWLRRLEKLHKVLDDLVAKDLYKIWAQTYPRRLANQNKFFAGDFGNTYKTQLVNRLS
;
A
#
# COMPACT_ATOMS: atom_id res chain seq x y z
N MET A 1 -4.63 -20.33 4.69
CA MET A 1 -4.68 -20.65 3.25
C MET A 1 -4.16 -19.43 2.50
N LEU A 2 -3.24 -19.60 1.55
CA LEU A 2 -2.84 -18.50 0.66
C LEU A 2 -3.97 -18.24 -0.34
N GLY A 3 -4.30 -16.98 -0.61
CA GLY A 3 -5.24 -16.65 -1.67
C GLY A 3 -4.55 -16.65 -3.04
N ASN A 4 -5.19 -17.19 -4.09
CA ASN A 4 -4.62 -17.23 -5.44
C ASN A 4 -4.78 -15.90 -6.21
N GLY A 5 -4.98 -14.79 -5.50
CA GLY A 5 -5.60 -13.56 -6.00
C GLY A 5 -5.15 -13.07 -7.39
N MET A 6 -3.86 -12.94 -7.66
CA MET A 6 -3.39 -12.47 -8.99
C MET A 6 -3.66 -13.48 -10.10
N PHE A 7 -3.48 -14.79 -9.85
CA PHE A 7 -3.74 -15.83 -10.84
C PHE A 7 -5.24 -15.91 -11.18
N GLU A 8 -6.11 -15.72 -10.20
CA GLU A 8 -7.55 -15.66 -10.41
C GLU A 8 -7.95 -14.54 -11.37
N ILE A 9 -7.33 -13.36 -11.28
CA ILE A 9 -7.61 -12.23 -12.18
C ILE A 9 -7.10 -12.53 -13.59
N GLU A 10 -5.89 -13.06 -13.74
CA GLU A 10 -5.35 -13.43 -15.05
C GLU A 10 -6.22 -14.48 -15.76
N ASP A 11 -6.65 -15.51 -15.03
CA ASP A 11 -7.50 -16.57 -15.57
C ASP A 11 -8.90 -16.05 -15.90
N LEU A 12 -9.46 -15.18 -15.05
CA LEU A 12 -10.74 -14.51 -15.32
C LEU A 12 -10.70 -13.72 -16.63
N VAL A 13 -9.64 -12.94 -16.86
CA VAL A 13 -9.45 -12.13 -18.08
C VAL A 13 -9.32 -13.03 -19.31
N LYS A 14 -8.50 -14.08 -19.23
CA LYS A 14 -8.33 -15.05 -20.32
C LYS A 14 -9.63 -15.77 -20.68
N ASN A 15 -10.45 -16.13 -19.69
CA ASN A 15 -11.72 -16.81 -19.90
C ASN A 15 -12.76 -15.95 -20.65
N HIS A 16 -12.61 -14.62 -20.62
CA HIS A 16 -13.43 -13.70 -21.42
C HIS A 16 -12.84 -13.41 -22.80
N GLY A 17 -11.74 -14.07 -23.18
CA GLY A 17 -11.07 -13.86 -24.47
C GLY A 17 -10.20 -12.59 -24.54
N TRP A 18 -9.87 -11.99 -23.40
CA TRP A 18 -8.99 -10.83 -23.31
C TRP A 18 -7.54 -11.23 -23.04
N ILE A 19 -6.60 -10.42 -23.49
CA ILE A 19 -5.16 -10.60 -23.23
C ILE A 19 -4.77 -9.76 -22.01
N TYR A 20 -4.22 -10.40 -20.98
CA TYR A 20 -3.69 -9.71 -19.79
C TYR A 20 -2.19 -9.41 -19.93
N ILE A 21 -1.81 -8.14 -19.76
CA ILE A 21 -0.43 -7.67 -19.81
C ILE A 21 -0.07 -7.11 -18.43
N SER A 22 0.57 -7.95 -17.60
CA SER A 22 0.96 -7.60 -16.23
C SER A 22 2.20 -6.71 -16.12
N ARG A 23 3.01 -6.68 -17.18
CA ARG A 23 4.30 -5.98 -17.25
C ARG A 23 4.54 -5.45 -18.65
N PRO A 24 3.91 -4.33 -19.03
CA PRO A 24 3.98 -3.85 -20.40
C PRO A 24 5.40 -3.41 -20.84
N TRP A 25 6.34 -3.26 -19.90
CA TRP A 25 7.76 -3.00 -20.15
C TRP A 25 8.64 -4.26 -20.34
N ASP A 26 8.11 -5.47 -20.13
CA ASP A 26 8.85 -6.73 -20.35
C ASP A 26 8.77 -7.15 -21.83
N LYS A 27 9.14 -6.24 -22.74
CA LYS A 27 9.16 -6.43 -24.20
C LYS A 27 7.77 -6.66 -24.84
N THR A 28 6.69 -6.40 -24.11
CA THR A 28 5.32 -6.54 -24.62
C THR A 28 4.89 -5.28 -25.38
N ILE A 29 4.74 -4.15 -24.68
CA ILE A 29 4.40 -2.85 -25.28
C ILE A 29 5.68 -2.02 -25.48
N TRP A 30 6.59 -2.05 -24.50
CA TRP A 30 7.90 -1.41 -24.58
C TRP A 30 9.02 -2.43 -24.52
N ILE A 31 10.08 -2.16 -25.28
CA ILE A 31 11.33 -2.90 -25.24
C ILE A 31 12.17 -2.32 -24.10
N SER A 32 12.30 -3.12 -23.03
CA SER A 32 12.82 -2.75 -21.69
C SER A 32 14.09 -1.89 -21.67
N ASP A 33 14.94 -2.07 -22.68
CA ASP A 33 16.30 -1.55 -22.65
C ASP A 33 16.38 -0.10 -23.20
N ASN A 34 15.39 0.33 -24.01
CA ASN A 34 15.37 1.64 -24.67
C ASN A 34 14.05 2.42 -24.53
N LEU A 35 13.03 1.87 -23.84
CA LEU A 35 11.65 2.38 -23.86
C LEU A 35 11.06 2.52 -25.28
N GLU A 36 11.63 1.79 -26.23
CA GLU A 36 11.17 1.78 -27.62
C GLU A 36 9.86 1.00 -27.73
N LEU A 37 8.92 1.50 -28.52
CA LEU A 37 7.62 0.85 -28.73
C LEU A 37 7.81 -0.46 -29.51
N ASN A 38 7.23 -1.54 -29.00
CA ASN A 38 7.12 -2.80 -29.74
C ASN A 38 6.01 -2.67 -30.81
N THR A 39 6.36 -2.04 -31.92
CA THR A 39 5.41 -1.73 -33.00
C THR A 39 4.84 -2.99 -33.64
N ASP A 40 5.63 -4.06 -33.74
CA ASP A 40 5.16 -5.34 -34.28
C ASP A 40 4.07 -5.95 -33.41
N PHE A 41 4.25 -5.95 -32.08
CA PHE A 41 3.21 -6.38 -31.15
C PHE A 41 1.92 -5.57 -31.35
N LEU A 42 2.03 -4.24 -31.35
CA LEU A 42 0.89 -3.34 -31.47
C LEU A 42 0.13 -3.54 -32.80
N LEU A 43 0.84 -3.62 -33.93
CA LEU A 43 0.23 -3.80 -35.25
C LEU A 43 -0.39 -5.18 -35.42
N ASN A 44 0.27 -6.24 -34.94
CA ASN A 44 -0.25 -7.61 -35.03
C ASN A 44 -1.55 -7.75 -34.24
N HIS A 45 -1.59 -7.28 -32.99
CA HIS A 45 -2.78 -7.37 -32.16
C HIS A 45 -3.91 -6.44 -32.62
N LYS A 46 -3.56 -5.27 -33.20
CA LYS A 46 -4.52 -4.40 -33.90
C LYS A 46 -5.17 -5.12 -35.08
N ALA A 47 -4.38 -5.77 -35.94
CA ALA A 47 -4.89 -6.51 -37.09
C ALA A 47 -5.82 -7.67 -36.68
N GLN A 48 -5.53 -8.30 -35.54
CA GLN A 48 -6.34 -9.36 -34.95
C GLN A 48 -7.56 -8.85 -34.17
N LYS A 49 -7.73 -7.53 -34.02
CA LYS A 49 -8.75 -6.91 -33.15
C LYS A 49 -8.73 -7.49 -31.74
N SER A 50 -7.54 -7.69 -31.20
CA SER A 50 -7.36 -8.22 -29.84
C SER A 50 -7.92 -7.24 -28.80
N LYS A 51 -8.54 -7.79 -27.75
CA LYS A 51 -8.96 -7.03 -26.57
C LYS A 51 -7.89 -7.11 -25.50
N LEU A 52 -7.46 -5.97 -24.96
CA LEU A 52 -6.30 -5.90 -24.06
C LEU A 52 -6.64 -5.41 -22.66
N ILE A 53 -6.04 -6.02 -21.65
CA ILE A 53 -5.91 -5.43 -20.32
C ILE A 53 -4.44 -5.16 -20.06
N VAL A 54 -4.11 -3.94 -19.66
CA VAL A 54 -2.75 -3.53 -19.33
C VAL A 54 -2.70 -3.11 -17.87
N ASP A 55 -1.87 -3.78 -17.08
CA ASP A 55 -1.72 -3.50 -15.65
C ASP A 55 -0.65 -2.43 -15.41
N MET A 56 -1.07 -1.21 -15.08
CA MET A 56 -0.22 -0.11 -14.63
C MET A 56 -0.38 0.18 -13.14
N SER A 57 -1.09 -0.67 -12.39
CA SER A 57 -1.42 -0.41 -10.98
C SER A 57 -0.26 -0.67 -10.00
N ILE A 58 0.89 -1.16 -10.48
CA ILE A 58 2.07 -1.28 -9.65
C ILE A 58 2.70 0.09 -9.36
N GLU A 59 3.47 0.18 -8.27
CA GLU A 59 4.15 1.41 -7.85
C GLU A 59 4.92 2.06 -9.02
N HIS A 60 4.78 3.39 -9.16
CA HIS A 60 5.44 4.26 -10.16
C HIS A 60 4.87 4.29 -11.58
N TRP A 61 3.86 3.49 -11.92
CA TRP A 61 3.37 3.40 -13.30
C TRP A 61 1.96 3.98 -13.49
N GLY A 62 1.07 3.77 -12.52
CA GLY A 62 -0.31 4.28 -12.55
C GLY A 62 -0.46 5.64 -11.87
N GLY A 63 -1.71 6.11 -11.79
CA GLY A 63 -2.09 7.30 -11.04
C GLY A 63 -2.09 8.61 -11.84
N THR A 64 -2.93 9.53 -11.40
CA THR A 64 -3.16 10.87 -11.97
C THR A 64 -1.91 11.74 -12.05
N GLN A 65 -0.89 11.48 -11.23
CA GLN A 65 0.39 12.21 -11.29
C GLN A 65 1.43 11.53 -12.18
N SER A 66 1.17 10.31 -12.64
CA SER A 66 2.03 9.60 -13.57
C SER A 66 1.79 10.09 -14.99
N GLN A 67 2.72 10.85 -15.56
CA GLN A 67 2.71 11.17 -16.99
C GLN A 67 2.69 9.89 -17.86
N CYS A 68 3.14 8.77 -17.31
CA CYS A 68 3.12 7.49 -17.99
C CYS A 68 1.68 7.04 -18.27
N ILE A 69 0.75 7.13 -17.32
CA ILE A 69 -0.60 6.55 -17.52
C ILE A 69 -1.34 7.19 -18.71
N ASP A 70 -1.23 8.51 -18.86
CA ASP A 70 -1.85 9.25 -19.97
C ASP A 70 -1.19 8.96 -21.31
N MET A 71 0.14 8.80 -21.32
CA MET A 71 0.88 8.41 -22.50
C MET A 71 0.48 6.99 -22.95
N VAL A 72 0.40 6.04 -22.02
CA VAL A 72 -0.05 4.67 -22.31
C VAL A 72 -1.49 4.65 -22.79
N TYR A 73 -2.38 5.42 -22.15
CA TYR A 73 -3.78 5.51 -22.57
C TYR A 73 -3.90 5.99 -24.02
N LYS A 74 -3.22 7.10 -24.38
CA LYS A 74 -3.23 7.64 -25.75
C LYS A 74 -2.69 6.63 -26.76
N LEU A 75 -1.60 5.94 -26.41
CA LEU A 75 -1.04 4.89 -27.22
C LEU A 75 -2.06 3.76 -27.45
N LEU A 76 -2.64 3.19 -26.40
CA LEU A 76 -3.61 2.10 -26.53
C LEU A 76 -4.82 2.52 -27.36
N ASN A 77 -5.32 3.74 -27.13
CA ASN A 77 -6.45 4.30 -27.88
C ASN A 77 -6.15 4.52 -29.38
N GLN A 78 -4.88 4.58 -29.79
CA GLN A 78 -4.50 4.65 -31.21
C GLN A 78 -4.51 3.27 -31.90
N TYR A 79 -4.30 2.20 -31.14
CA TYR A 79 -4.10 0.86 -31.67
C TYR A 79 -5.27 -0.11 -31.43
N PHE A 80 -6.08 0.11 -30.39
CA PHE A 80 -7.08 -0.86 -29.94
C PHE A 80 -8.46 -0.21 -29.78
N ASP A 81 -9.49 -0.87 -30.29
CA ASP A 81 -10.89 -0.50 -30.09
C ASP A 81 -11.35 -0.87 -28.66
N ASP A 82 -10.90 -2.03 -28.17
CA ASP A 82 -11.24 -2.58 -26.85
C ASP A 82 -9.98 -2.71 -25.98
N PHE A 83 -9.85 -1.86 -24.97
CA PHE A 83 -8.80 -2.01 -23.96
C PHE A 83 -9.26 -1.54 -22.58
N ILE A 84 -8.63 -2.09 -21.54
CA ILE A 84 -8.75 -1.65 -20.16
C ILE A 84 -7.34 -1.40 -19.62
N LEU A 85 -7.12 -0.23 -19.03
CA LEU A 85 -5.87 0.15 -18.40
C LEU A 85 -6.09 0.21 -16.88
N LEU A 86 -5.42 -0.68 -16.15
CA LEU A 86 -5.56 -0.78 -14.71
C LEU A 86 -4.66 0.26 -14.02
N SER A 87 -5.21 0.97 -13.04
CA SER A 87 -4.49 1.99 -12.25
C SER A 87 -4.60 1.72 -10.75
N HIS A 88 -3.63 2.15 -9.97
CA HIS A 88 -3.75 2.12 -8.50
C HIS A 88 -4.58 3.28 -7.95
N SER A 89 -4.96 4.25 -8.77
CA SER A 89 -5.72 5.40 -8.32
C SER A 89 -7.21 5.08 -8.28
N PRO A 90 -7.88 5.28 -7.13
CA PRO A 90 -9.30 5.02 -7.03
C PRO A 90 -10.15 5.99 -7.85
N ILE A 91 -9.61 7.14 -8.30
CA ILE A 91 -10.36 8.15 -9.05
C ILE A 91 -10.12 8.10 -10.57
N ASP A 92 -9.12 7.36 -11.03
CA ASP A 92 -8.73 7.34 -12.45
C ASP A 92 -9.85 6.83 -13.36
N HIS A 93 -10.67 5.90 -12.87
CA HIS A 93 -11.82 5.37 -13.60
C HIS A 93 -12.91 6.41 -13.88
N LEU A 94 -12.92 7.54 -13.15
CA LEU A 94 -13.81 8.67 -13.39
C LEU A 94 -13.26 9.62 -14.46
N ARG A 95 -11.96 9.53 -14.76
CA ARG A 95 -11.24 10.46 -15.64
C ARG A 95 -11.34 10.06 -17.10
N LEU A 96 -11.19 8.76 -17.39
CA LEU A 96 -11.23 8.21 -18.75
C LEU A 96 -11.98 6.86 -18.75
N PRO A 97 -12.78 6.57 -19.79
CA PRO A 97 -13.68 5.42 -19.79
C PRO A 97 -12.96 4.07 -19.71
N ASN A 98 -11.73 3.95 -20.24
CA ASN A 98 -10.97 2.71 -20.24
C ASN A 98 -9.99 2.59 -19.06
N LEU A 99 -10.03 3.51 -18.10
CA LEU A 99 -9.31 3.39 -16.84
C LEU A 99 -10.14 2.60 -15.82
N LEU A 100 -9.48 1.72 -15.07
CA LEU A 100 -10.11 0.98 -13.98
C LEU A 100 -9.16 0.90 -12.79
N PHE A 101 -9.66 1.20 -11.59
CA PHE A 101 -8.89 1.00 -10.36
C PHE A 101 -8.59 -0.50 -10.17
N PHE A 102 -7.37 -0.85 -9.76
CA PHE A 102 -6.98 -2.22 -9.42
C PHE A 102 -6.13 -2.22 -8.14
N PRO A 103 -6.60 -2.88 -7.06
CA PRO A 103 -5.87 -2.95 -5.80
C PRO A 103 -4.75 -4.01 -5.85
N TYR A 104 -3.74 -3.82 -6.70
CA TYR A 104 -2.64 -4.77 -6.90
C TYR A 104 -2.00 -5.25 -5.59
N TRP A 105 -1.75 -4.34 -4.66
CA TRP A 105 -1.12 -4.69 -3.38
C TRP A 105 -2.00 -5.53 -2.47
N TYR A 106 -3.33 -5.48 -2.61
CA TYR A 106 -4.24 -6.38 -1.92
C TYR A 106 -4.02 -7.82 -2.43
N TYR A 107 -4.14 -8.03 -3.74
CA TYR A 107 -3.98 -9.35 -4.38
C TYR A 107 -2.55 -9.91 -4.27
N ARG A 108 -1.54 -9.04 -4.24
CA ARG A 108 -0.16 -9.45 -3.98
C ARG A 108 0.04 -9.85 -2.52
N THR A 109 -0.63 -9.20 -1.57
CA THR A 109 -0.46 -9.51 -0.14
C THR A 109 -1.20 -10.79 0.23
N ILE A 110 -2.44 -10.97 -0.24
CA ILE A 110 -3.23 -12.19 0.06
C ILE A 110 -2.55 -13.48 -0.45
N SER A 111 -1.76 -13.38 -1.53
CA SER A 111 -1.03 -14.51 -2.11
C SER A 111 0.33 -14.81 -1.48
N ARG A 112 0.83 -13.93 -0.61
CA ARG A 112 2.21 -14.04 -0.08
C ARG A 112 2.32 -13.91 1.43
N PHE A 113 1.31 -13.35 2.08
CA PHE A 113 1.34 -13.10 3.51
C PHE A 113 0.61 -14.20 4.26
N HIS A 114 1.32 -14.81 5.20
CA HIS A 114 0.76 -15.75 6.15
C HIS A 114 0.54 -15.02 7.47
N SER A 115 -0.54 -15.31 8.17
CA SER A 115 -0.71 -14.89 9.56
C SER A 115 -1.41 -16.00 10.30
N ASP A 116 -1.03 -16.18 11.56
CA ASP A 116 -1.84 -16.96 12.48
C ASP A 116 -3.18 -16.29 12.70
N THR A 117 -4.17 -17.08 13.12
CA THR A 117 -5.46 -16.56 13.53
C THR A 117 -5.27 -15.56 14.65
N VAL A 118 -6.06 -14.48 14.60
CA VAL A 118 -6.07 -13.47 15.66
C VAL A 118 -6.18 -14.13 17.03
N ASN A 119 -5.25 -13.79 17.93
CA ASN A 119 -5.28 -14.18 19.33
C ASN A 119 -5.45 -12.96 20.24
N ASP A 120 -5.98 -13.22 21.44
CA ASP A 120 -6.26 -12.20 22.44
C ASP A 120 -5.21 -12.16 23.57
N LEU A 121 -4.00 -12.65 23.27
CA LEU A 121 -2.91 -12.63 24.22
C LEU A 121 -2.43 -11.18 24.46
N PRO A 122 -2.05 -10.83 25.71
CA PRO A 122 -1.41 -9.56 25.99
C PRO A 122 -0.21 -9.31 25.08
N LYS A 123 -0.05 -8.07 24.64
CA LYS A 123 1.04 -7.66 23.74
C LYS A 123 2.12 -6.93 24.52
N ARG A 124 3.39 -7.17 24.17
CA ARG A 124 4.55 -6.48 24.76
C ARG A 124 4.58 -5.01 24.40
N TYR A 125 4.27 -4.70 23.14
CA TYR A 125 4.40 -3.35 22.59
C TYR A 125 3.04 -2.67 22.48
N LYS A 126 3.00 -1.38 22.82
CA LYS A 126 1.81 -0.55 22.61
C LYS A 126 1.61 -0.26 21.13
N VAL A 127 2.71 0.07 20.45
CA VAL A 127 2.72 0.44 19.04
C VAL A 127 3.86 -0.29 18.34
N SER A 128 3.62 -0.71 17.10
CA SER A 128 4.68 -1.11 16.17
C SER A 128 4.69 -0.20 14.96
N CYS A 129 5.87 0.12 14.44
CA CYS A 129 6.03 0.89 13.20
C CYS A 129 7.25 0.42 12.41
N LEU A 130 7.00 -0.15 11.24
CA LEU A 130 8.03 -0.52 10.27
C LEU A 130 8.17 0.59 9.23
N ASN A 131 9.07 1.53 9.46
CA ASN A 131 9.25 2.71 8.60
C ASN A 131 9.92 2.35 7.26
N GLY A 132 10.68 1.27 7.18
CA GLY A 132 11.40 0.90 5.96
C GLY A 132 12.50 1.90 5.62
N PHE A 133 12.67 2.22 4.33
CA PHE A 133 13.72 3.15 3.89
C PHE A 133 13.47 4.58 4.37
N PRO A 134 14.52 5.31 4.78
CA PRO A 134 14.42 6.64 5.37
C PRO A 134 14.14 7.71 4.31
N LYS A 135 12.92 7.71 3.76
CA LYS A 135 12.38 8.83 2.97
C LYS A 135 12.02 9.99 3.90
N PHE A 136 11.87 11.19 3.34
CA PHE A 136 11.61 12.43 4.09
C PHE A 136 10.49 12.26 5.14
N HIS A 137 9.32 11.75 4.75
CA HIS A 137 8.18 11.59 5.64
C HIS A 137 8.41 10.53 6.72
N ARG A 138 9.14 9.46 6.41
CA ARG A 138 9.47 8.38 7.35
C ARG A 138 10.53 8.80 8.36
N ILE A 139 11.49 9.63 7.96
CA ILE A 139 12.44 10.26 8.89
C ILE A 139 11.67 11.13 9.87
N ALA A 140 10.77 11.98 9.37
CA ALA A 140 9.92 12.82 10.22
C ALA A 140 9.07 11.97 11.18
N ASN A 141 8.39 10.94 10.70
CA ASN A 141 7.61 10.03 11.55
C ASN A 141 8.49 9.32 12.60
N PHE A 142 9.68 8.85 12.20
CA PHE A 142 10.59 8.18 13.10
C PHE A 142 11.11 9.11 14.20
N ARG A 143 11.35 10.40 13.88
CA ARG A 143 11.66 11.44 14.88
C ARG A 143 10.58 11.53 15.95
N TYR A 144 9.31 11.62 15.56
CA TYR A 144 8.20 11.62 16.51
C TYR A 144 8.23 10.38 17.42
N LEU A 145 8.45 9.19 16.87
CA LEU A 145 8.44 7.94 17.63
C LEU A 145 9.57 7.83 18.65
N VAL A 146 10.75 8.35 18.35
CA VAL A 146 11.88 8.32 19.31
C VAL A 146 11.76 9.38 20.40
N ASP A 147 10.95 10.43 20.18
CA ASP A 147 10.71 11.49 21.15
C ASP A 147 9.51 11.20 22.06
N LYS A 148 8.72 10.14 21.79
CA LYS A 148 7.58 9.76 22.63
C LYS A 148 8.01 9.42 24.07
N PRO A 149 7.21 9.80 25.09
CA PRO A 149 7.47 9.41 26.48
C PRO A 149 7.36 7.89 26.69
N TYR A 150 6.61 7.18 25.83
CA TYR A 150 6.47 5.72 25.84
C TYR A 150 7.31 5.03 24.76
N LYS A 151 8.38 5.67 24.26
CA LYS A 151 9.22 5.15 23.16
C LYS A 151 9.76 3.73 23.38
N GLU A 152 9.98 3.32 24.62
CA GLU A 152 10.45 1.96 24.97
C GLU A 152 9.38 0.89 24.79
N ASP A 153 8.10 1.28 24.77
CA ASP A 153 6.96 0.41 24.47
C ASP A 153 6.62 0.39 22.96
N ILE A 154 7.46 0.99 22.11
CA ILE A 154 7.28 1.04 20.66
C ILE A 154 8.27 0.11 19.96
N PHE A 155 7.75 -0.89 19.25
CA PHE A 155 8.54 -1.70 18.31
C PHE A 155 8.74 -0.90 17.02
N LYS A 156 9.81 -0.12 16.95
CA LYS A 156 10.13 0.76 15.82
C LYS A 156 11.36 0.29 15.07
N LYS A 157 11.26 0.18 13.75
CA LYS A 157 12.40 -0.08 12.86
C LYS A 157 12.43 0.90 11.69
N ILE A 158 13.62 1.33 11.30
CA ILE A 158 13.91 2.13 10.10
C ILE A 158 15.27 1.68 9.55
N HIS A 159 15.46 1.73 8.24
CA HIS A 159 16.78 1.47 7.65
C HIS A 159 17.71 2.66 7.91
N ARG A 160 18.98 2.35 8.18
CA ARG A 160 20.05 3.35 8.29
C ARG A 160 20.24 4.12 6.98
N ASP A 161 20.42 3.41 5.88
CA ASP A 161 20.70 4.01 4.57
C ASP A 161 19.45 4.05 3.69
N GLY A 162 19.25 5.18 3.00
CA GLY A 162 18.38 5.23 1.82
C GLY A 162 19.08 4.63 0.61
N ARG A 163 18.33 3.99 -0.30
CA ARG A 163 18.87 3.74 -1.64
C ARG A 163 18.85 5.07 -2.41
N LYS A 164 19.94 5.40 -3.10
CA LYS A 164 19.97 6.55 -4.04
C LYS A 164 18.80 6.51 -5.04
N SER A 165 18.32 5.31 -5.40
CA SER A 165 17.18 5.09 -6.30
C SER A 165 15.80 5.25 -5.64
N CYS A 166 15.71 5.49 -4.34
CA CYS A 166 14.44 5.69 -3.62
C CYS A 166 14.05 7.15 -3.44
N SER A 167 14.98 8.09 -3.68
CA SER A 167 14.69 9.51 -3.80
C SER A 167 13.87 9.76 -5.05
N ARG A 168 12.74 10.45 -4.92
CA ARG A 168 11.89 10.80 -6.05
C ARG A 168 11.98 12.29 -6.36
N PRO A 169 11.81 12.71 -7.63
CA PRO A 169 11.84 14.14 -7.99
C PRO A 169 10.79 14.99 -7.25
N ASP A 170 9.72 14.37 -6.79
CA ASP A 170 8.59 14.96 -6.07
C ASP A 170 8.68 14.79 -4.54
N ASP A 171 9.79 14.28 -4.01
CA ASP A 171 10.00 14.19 -2.56
C ASP A 171 10.15 15.61 -1.96
N TYR A 172 9.53 15.84 -0.79
CA TYR A 172 9.68 17.10 -0.07
C TYR A 172 11.08 17.19 0.55
N THR A 173 11.63 18.41 0.58
CA THR A 173 12.86 18.70 1.30
C THR A 173 12.57 18.82 2.80
N LEU A 174 13.36 18.12 3.62
CA LEU A 174 13.28 18.24 5.07
C LEU A 174 13.97 19.53 5.55
N SER A 175 13.55 20.03 6.72
CA SER A 175 14.26 21.13 7.38
C SER A 175 15.70 20.75 7.69
N GLU A 176 16.59 21.74 7.71
CA GLU A 176 18.01 21.54 8.05
C GLU A 176 18.18 20.84 9.40
N ASP A 177 17.40 21.24 10.41
CA ASP A 177 17.41 20.63 11.75
C ASP A 177 17.10 19.13 11.71
N LEU A 178 16.06 18.73 10.97
CA LEU A 178 15.67 17.33 10.89
C LEU A 178 16.68 16.51 10.07
N MET A 179 17.28 17.11 9.03
CA MET A 179 18.36 16.48 8.26
C MET A 179 19.62 16.27 9.09
N ASN A 180 20.02 17.28 9.87
CA ASN A 180 21.17 17.21 10.75
C ASN A 180 20.95 16.15 11.84
N TRP A 181 19.77 16.17 12.46
CA TRP A 181 19.40 15.13 13.42
C TRP A 181 19.44 13.72 12.81
N TRP A 182 18.87 13.54 11.61
CA TRP A 182 18.88 12.23 10.95
C TRP A 182 20.31 11.76 10.64
N LYS A 183 21.17 12.67 10.17
CA LYS A 183 22.57 12.36 9.88
C LYS A 183 23.27 11.79 11.13
N GLU A 184 23.14 12.46 12.27
CA GLU A 184 23.72 12.01 13.54
C GLU A 184 23.06 10.71 14.05
N TYR A 185 21.73 10.67 14.07
CA TYR A 185 21.00 9.53 14.62
C TYR A 185 21.22 8.25 13.80
N SER A 186 21.24 8.34 12.47
CA SER A 186 21.39 7.19 11.58
C SER A 186 22.69 6.43 11.80
N GLU A 187 23.75 7.08 12.28
CA GLU A 187 25.02 6.44 12.62
C GLU A 187 24.90 5.47 13.82
N SER A 188 23.95 5.73 14.72
CA SER A 188 23.66 4.86 15.87
C SER A 188 22.81 3.63 15.51
N ILE A 189 22.21 3.61 14.32
CA ILE A 189 21.38 2.50 13.87
C ILE A 189 22.29 1.37 13.39
N GLU A 190 22.12 0.19 13.98
CA GLU A 190 22.87 -0.99 13.58
C GLU A 190 22.68 -1.30 12.09
N TYR A 191 23.79 -1.50 11.39
CA TYR A 191 23.77 -1.84 9.98
C TYR A 191 23.41 -3.31 9.78
N THR A 192 22.11 -3.61 9.72
CA THR A 192 21.65 -4.97 9.43
C THR A 192 21.73 -5.21 7.91
N ARG A 193 22.84 -5.79 7.45
CA ARG A 193 22.99 -6.32 6.09
C ARG A 193 22.22 -7.63 5.87
N ASP A 194 21.56 -8.13 6.91
CA ASP A 194 21.01 -9.48 6.95
C ASP A 194 19.65 -9.60 6.29
N ASN A 195 19.58 -10.55 5.34
CA ASN A 195 18.39 -10.87 4.56
C ASN A 195 17.21 -11.39 5.41
N LEU A 196 17.45 -11.69 6.69
CA LEU A 196 16.48 -12.24 7.66
C LEU A 196 15.70 -11.16 8.41
N THR A 197 16.25 -9.95 8.58
CA THR A 197 15.57 -8.82 9.24
C THR A 197 15.04 -7.78 8.25
N ASN A 198 15.14 -8.06 6.95
CA ASN A 198 14.69 -7.19 5.86
C ASN A 198 13.27 -6.67 6.15
N ILE A 199 13.16 -5.45 6.67
CA ILE A 199 11.93 -4.65 6.80
C ILE A 199 11.25 -4.52 5.41
N TRP A 200 12.05 -4.71 4.36
CA TRP A 200 11.68 -4.74 2.95
C TRP A 200 11.20 -6.10 2.44
N ASN A 201 11.39 -7.19 3.17
CA ASN A 201 11.04 -8.51 2.64
C ASN A 201 9.52 -8.61 2.58
N HIS A 202 8.99 -8.81 1.37
CA HIS A 202 7.67 -9.38 1.17
C HIS A 202 7.50 -10.75 1.87
N LYS A 203 8.58 -11.31 2.44
CA LYS A 203 8.62 -12.52 3.26
C LYS A 203 8.40 -12.31 4.77
N ILE A 204 8.28 -11.07 5.26
CA ILE A 204 7.81 -10.88 6.65
C ILE A 204 6.36 -11.32 6.69
N ASP A 205 6.07 -12.32 7.52
CA ASP A 205 4.74 -12.85 7.81
C ASP A 205 4.20 -12.31 9.15
N GLY A 206 2.99 -12.74 9.51
CA GLY A 206 2.26 -12.29 10.69
C GLY A 206 2.87 -12.76 12.01
N SER A 207 3.84 -13.68 12.01
CA SER A 207 4.54 -14.11 13.22
C SER A 207 5.55 -13.06 13.71
N PHE A 208 5.96 -12.14 12.81
CA PHE A 208 6.95 -11.12 13.13
C PHE A 208 6.44 -10.16 14.22
N PRO A 209 7.28 -9.72 15.19
CA PRO A 209 6.81 -8.99 16.38
C PRO A 209 6.01 -7.72 16.12
N ALA A 210 6.25 -7.04 15.00
CA ALA A 210 5.45 -5.87 14.61
C ALA A 210 3.98 -6.20 14.29
N PHE A 211 3.68 -7.47 14.01
CA PHE A 211 2.36 -7.96 13.66
C PHE A 211 1.76 -8.86 14.76
N SER A 212 2.60 -9.62 15.46
CA SER A 212 2.17 -10.60 16.47
C SER A 212 2.14 -10.06 17.91
N ASP A 213 2.97 -9.05 18.23
CA ASP A 213 3.26 -8.65 19.62
C ASP A 213 3.06 -7.15 19.90
N SER A 214 2.20 -6.48 19.12
CA SER A 214 1.78 -5.10 19.34
C SER A 214 0.27 -4.90 19.24
N TYR A 215 -0.26 -3.98 20.04
CA TYR A 215 -1.70 -3.63 20.01
C TYR A 215 -2.07 -2.80 18.77
N ILE A 216 -1.21 -1.86 18.38
CA ILE A 216 -1.47 -0.91 17.30
C ILE A 216 -0.34 -0.99 16.27
N ASN A 217 -0.70 -1.10 14.99
CA ASN A 217 0.22 -0.92 13.89
C ASN A 217 0.14 0.52 13.37
N LEU A 218 1.18 1.31 13.61
CA LEU A 218 1.37 2.57 12.89
C LEU A 218 1.96 2.24 11.51
N VAL A 219 1.08 2.24 10.52
CA VAL A 219 1.45 1.92 9.14
C VAL A 219 2.09 3.16 8.51
N ALA A 220 3.38 3.09 8.21
CA ALA A 220 4.10 4.12 7.46
C ALA A 220 4.10 3.78 5.96
N GLU A 221 3.15 4.35 5.21
CA GLU A 221 2.99 4.08 3.79
C GLU A 221 4.17 4.56 2.93
N THR A 222 4.19 4.09 1.68
CA THR A 222 5.29 4.38 0.76
C THR A 222 5.31 5.82 0.24
N SER A 223 4.18 6.52 0.33
CA SER A 223 3.98 7.88 -0.11
C SER A 223 3.07 8.64 0.86
N VAL A 224 3.22 9.96 0.89
CA VAL A 224 2.30 10.92 1.54
C VAL A 224 1.77 11.96 0.56
N LEU A 225 2.06 11.77 -0.72
CA LEU A 225 1.69 12.65 -1.82
C LEU A 225 0.15 12.70 -1.99
N PRO A 226 -0.39 13.62 -2.80
CA PRO A 226 -1.84 13.83 -2.88
C PRO A 226 -2.64 12.59 -3.35
N GLU A 227 -2.04 11.73 -4.17
CA GLU A 227 -2.73 10.56 -4.72
C GLU A 227 -2.71 9.36 -3.78
N VAL A 228 -3.89 8.83 -3.45
CA VAL A 228 -4.04 7.64 -2.59
C VAL A 228 -3.29 6.45 -3.18
N PHE A 229 -2.37 5.87 -2.39
CA PHE A 229 -1.63 4.69 -2.79
C PHE A 229 -1.43 3.74 -1.61
N VAL A 230 -2.28 2.71 -1.55
CA VAL A 230 -2.25 1.68 -0.50
C VAL A 230 -1.30 0.55 -0.90
N THR A 231 -0.36 0.21 -0.02
CA THR A 231 0.62 -0.86 -0.30
C THR A 231 0.40 -2.10 0.56
N GLU A 232 1.31 -3.07 0.47
CA GLU A 232 1.27 -4.27 1.30
C GLU A 232 1.29 -3.97 2.80
N LYS A 233 1.76 -2.78 3.22
CA LYS A 233 1.93 -2.44 4.64
C LYS A 233 0.59 -2.33 5.35
N THR A 234 -0.35 -1.60 4.77
CA THR A 234 -1.73 -1.53 5.26
C THR A 234 -2.37 -2.91 5.27
N TRP A 235 -2.24 -3.65 4.17
CA TRP A 235 -2.84 -4.98 4.05
C TRP A 235 -2.27 -6.00 5.04
N LYS A 236 -0.99 -5.89 5.41
CA LYS A 236 -0.40 -6.73 6.47
C LYS A 236 -1.00 -6.44 7.84
N ALA A 237 -1.25 -5.18 8.19
CA ALA A 237 -1.91 -4.85 9.45
C ALA A 237 -3.34 -5.42 9.52
N VAL A 238 -4.10 -5.32 8.41
CA VAL A 238 -5.43 -5.92 8.28
C VAL A 238 -5.36 -7.45 8.37
N ALA A 239 -4.44 -8.08 7.62
CA ALA A 239 -4.25 -9.53 7.59
C ALA A 239 -3.78 -10.11 8.93
N SER A 240 -3.06 -9.32 9.74
CA SER A 240 -2.64 -9.69 11.10
C SER A 240 -3.70 -9.40 12.16
N GLY A 241 -4.85 -8.84 11.78
CA GLY A 241 -5.93 -8.52 12.71
C GLY A 241 -5.50 -7.55 13.80
N GLN A 242 -4.72 -6.53 13.43
CA GLN A 242 -4.31 -5.47 14.34
C GLN A 242 -5.25 -4.27 14.25
N LEU A 243 -5.27 -3.46 15.31
CA LEU A 243 -5.70 -2.06 15.18
C LEU A 243 -4.63 -1.32 14.38
N PHE A 244 -5.03 -0.33 13.58
CA PHE A 244 -4.07 0.38 12.75
C PHE A 244 -4.35 1.89 12.70
N VAL A 245 -3.27 2.66 12.62
CA VAL A 245 -3.27 4.09 12.32
C VAL A 245 -2.36 4.26 11.11
N ILE A 246 -2.82 4.98 10.08
CA ILE A 246 -2.11 5.03 8.79
C ILE A 246 -1.49 6.40 8.57
N PHE A 247 -0.17 6.45 8.53
CA PHE A 247 0.55 7.59 8.02
C PHE A 247 0.87 7.37 6.54
N GLY A 248 0.05 7.97 5.68
CA GLY A 248 0.14 7.85 4.23
C GLY A 248 -0.49 9.03 3.51
N ASN A 249 -1.02 8.79 2.33
CA ASN A 249 -1.71 9.77 1.49
C ASN A 249 -3.02 10.26 2.14
N CYS A 250 -3.50 11.44 1.72
CA CYS A 250 -4.81 11.95 2.14
C CYS A 250 -5.92 10.99 1.69
N HIS A 251 -6.97 10.79 2.48
CA HIS A 251 -8.11 9.91 2.16
C HIS A 251 -7.77 8.40 2.08
N THR A 252 -6.67 7.97 2.70
CA THR A 252 -6.29 6.56 2.67
C THR A 252 -7.26 5.71 3.49
N VAL A 253 -7.68 6.22 4.65
CA VAL A 253 -8.65 5.52 5.51
C VAL A 253 -10.05 5.55 4.89
N ASP A 254 -10.44 6.66 4.26
CA ASP A 254 -11.69 6.75 3.50
C ASP A 254 -11.78 5.65 2.41
N LEU A 255 -10.72 5.46 1.61
CA LEU A 255 -10.68 4.37 0.63
C LEU A 255 -10.84 2.98 1.26
N LEU A 256 -10.23 2.71 2.41
CA LEU A 256 -10.35 1.41 3.07
C LEU A 256 -11.78 1.13 3.55
N LYS A 257 -12.49 2.16 4.01
CA LYS A 257 -13.92 2.06 4.37
C LYS A 257 -14.77 1.75 3.15
N ASP A 258 -14.51 2.40 2.02
CA ASP A 258 -15.21 2.14 0.75
C ASP A 258 -14.98 0.69 0.26
N LEU A 259 -13.80 0.12 0.54
CA LEU A 259 -13.49 -1.29 0.28
C LEU A 259 -14.14 -2.25 1.30
N GLY A 260 -14.75 -1.74 2.37
CA GLY A 260 -15.46 -2.52 3.38
C GLY A 260 -14.62 -2.98 4.57
N VAL A 261 -13.42 -2.41 4.75
CA VAL A 261 -12.56 -2.65 5.92
C VAL A 261 -13.14 -1.94 7.13
N ASP A 262 -13.24 -2.64 8.26
CA ASP A 262 -13.54 -2.00 9.53
C ASP A 262 -12.30 -1.25 10.04
N VAL A 263 -12.34 0.08 10.03
CA VAL A 263 -11.22 0.94 10.45
C VAL A 263 -11.32 1.39 11.91
N PHE A 264 -12.31 0.92 12.67
CA PHE A 264 -12.45 1.26 14.09
C PHE A 264 -12.69 2.75 14.40
N ASP A 265 -13.47 3.45 13.56
CA ASP A 265 -13.78 4.89 13.69
C ASP A 265 -14.44 5.29 15.03
N ASP A 266 -15.09 4.35 15.72
CA ASP A 266 -15.66 4.54 17.06
C ASP A 266 -14.61 4.56 18.18
N ILE A 267 -13.37 4.14 17.88
CA ILE A 267 -12.26 4.00 18.82
C ILE A 267 -11.10 4.93 18.45
N ILE A 268 -10.84 5.07 17.14
CA ILE A 268 -9.74 5.83 16.53
C ILE A 268 -10.34 6.93 15.66
N ASP A 269 -10.06 8.21 15.98
CA ASP A 269 -10.63 9.34 15.22
C ASP A 269 -9.84 9.60 13.93
N HIS A 270 -10.07 8.77 12.92
CA HIS A 270 -9.41 8.92 11.62
C HIS A 270 -9.78 10.21 10.90
N ARG A 271 -10.98 10.74 11.14
CA ARG A 271 -11.46 11.99 10.52
C ARG A 271 -10.62 13.19 10.92
N TYR A 272 -10.00 13.17 12.10
CA TYR A 272 -9.17 14.27 12.58
C TYR A 272 -7.91 14.48 11.72
N TYR A 273 -7.37 13.42 11.12
CA TYR A 273 -6.10 13.48 10.38
C TYR A 273 -6.20 13.08 8.89
N ASP A 274 -7.02 12.09 8.51
CA ASP A 274 -6.93 11.46 7.17
C ASP A 274 -7.23 12.42 6.01
N GLN A 275 -8.03 13.47 6.27
CA GLN A 275 -8.41 14.49 5.29
C GLN A 275 -7.50 15.73 5.27
N GLU A 276 -6.48 15.80 6.14
CA GLU A 276 -5.53 16.92 6.15
C GLU A 276 -4.61 16.83 4.93
N PRO A 277 -4.65 17.74 3.95
CA PRO A 277 -3.85 17.63 2.72
C PRO A 277 -2.35 17.86 2.94
N ASP A 278 -1.98 18.70 3.92
CA ASP A 278 -0.58 18.95 4.25
C ASP A 278 0.00 17.75 5.03
N TRP A 279 0.99 17.08 4.44
CA TRP A 279 1.51 15.83 5.00
C TRP A 279 2.13 15.99 6.39
N LEU A 280 2.71 17.15 6.70
CA LEU A 280 3.36 17.41 7.99
C LEU A 280 2.32 17.68 9.07
N ARG A 281 1.29 18.49 8.78
CA ARG A 281 0.11 18.65 9.65
C ARG A 281 -0.63 17.34 9.84
N ARG A 282 -0.74 16.51 8.78
CA ARG A 282 -1.33 15.17 8.87
C ARG A 282 -0.54 14.30 9.84
N LEU A 283 0.79 14.32 9.75
CA LEU A 283 1.67 13.60 10.67
C LEU A 283 1.46 14.07 12.13
N GLU A 284 1.44 15.37 12.38
CA GLU A 284 1.17 15.96 13.70
C GLU A 284 -0.17 15.49 14.27
N LYS A 285 -1.25 15.63 13.49
CA LYS A 285 -2.60 15.23 13.87
C LYS A 285 -2.71 13.73 14.14
N LEU A 286 -2.08 12.92 13.29
CA LEU A 286 -2.03 11.47 13.46
C LEU A 286 -1.30 11.08 14.74
N HIS A 287 -0.18 11.73 15.07
CA HIS A 287 0.56 11.46 16.30
C HIS A 287 -0.24 11.84 17.55
N LYS A 288 -1.09 12.88 17.48
CA LYS A 288 -2.05 13.18 18.54
C LYS A 288 -3.09 12.07 18.71
N VAL A 289 -3.67 11.56 17.61
CA VAL A 289 -4.61 10.42 17.67
C VAL A 289 -3.94 9.17 18.24
N LEU A 290 -2.67 8.92 17.88
CA LEU A 290 -1.89 7.82 18.41
C LEU A 290 -1.66 7.96 19.93
N ASP A 291 -1.30 9.17 20.39
CA ASP A 291 -1.11 9.46 21.82
C ASP A 291 -2.41 9.25 22.60
N ASP A 292 -3.53 9.80 22.09
CA ASP A 292 -4.85 9.68 22.68
C ASP A 292 -5.29 8.20 22.75
N LEU A 293 -4.96 7.39 21.75
CA LEU A 293 -5.25 5.96 21.73
C LEU A 293 -4.37 5.18 22.74
N VAL A 294 -3.07 5.49 22.80
CA VAL A 294 -2.11 4.87 23.72
C VAL A 294 -2.40 5.19 25.19
N ALA A 295 -3.00 6.36 25.46
CA ALA A 295 -3.43 6.75 26.81
C ALA A 295 -4.65 5.97 27.33
N LYS A 296 -5.39 5.27 26.45
CA LYS A 296 -6.53 4.43 26.83
C LYS A 296 -6.05 3.06 27.33
N ASP A 297 -6.98 2.29 27.91
CA ASP A 297 -6.75 0.89 28.26
C ASP A 297 -6.69 0.02 26.99
N LEU A 298 -5.50 -0.12 26.41
CA LEU A 298 -5.26 -0.88 25.19
C LEU A 298 -5.62 -2.36 25.35
N TYR A 299 -5.47 -2.94 26.55
CA TYR A 299 -5.83 -4.34 26.79
C TYR A 299 -7.35 -4.52 26.68
N LYS A 300 -8.12 -3.63 27.30
CA LYS A 300 -9.57 -3.63 27.19
C LYS A 300 -10.04 -3.39 25.75
N ILE A 301 -9.44 -2.43 25.05
CA ILE A 301 -9.78 -2.15 23.63
C ILE A 301 -9.46 -3.37 22.77
N TRP A 302 -8.31 -4.02 22.97
CA TRP A 302 -7.89 -5.20 22.23
C TRP A 302 -8.88 -6.35 22.37
N ALA A 303 -9.28 -6.67 23.61
CA ALA A 303 -10.28 -7.69 23.90
C ALA A 303 -11.65 -7.36 23.29
N GLN A 304 -12.11 -6.11 23.43
CA GLN A 304 -13.39 -5.65 22.88
C GLN A 304 -13.45 -5.69 21.36
N THR A 305 -12.32 -5.42 20.70
CA THR A 305 -12.23 -5.38 19.22
C THR A 305 -11.89 -6.72 18.59
N TYR A 306 -11.63 -7.77 19.37
CA TYR A 306 -11.33 -9.11 18.87
C TYR A 306 -12.25 -9.59 17.73
N PRO A 307 -13.60 -9.60 17.86
CA PRO A 307 -14.47 -10.08 16.79
C PRO A 307 -14.36 -9.26 15.49
N ARG A 308 -14.12 -7.95 15.61
CA ARG A 308 -13.98 -7.03 14.47
C ARG A 308 -12.66 -7.23 13.75
N ARG A 309 -11.56 -7.40 14.51
CA ARG A 309 -10.23 -7.72 13.99
C ARG A 309 -10.22 -9.08 13.28
N LEU A 310 -10.87 -10.09 13.86
CA LEU A 310 -11.05 -11.40 13.25
C LEU A 310 -11.90 -11.32 11.97
N ALA A 311 -12.98 -10.54 11.97
CA ALA A 311 -13.81 -10.34 10.78
C ALA A 311 -13.02 -9.70 9.63
N ASN A 312 -12.21 -8.68 9.90
CA ASN A 312 -11.30 -8.08 8.91
C ASN A 312 -10.29 -9.10 8.37
N GLN A 313 -9.66 -9.90 9.24
CA GLN A 313 -8.72 -10.95 8.83
C GLN A 313 -9.41 -11.99 7.93
N ASN A 314 -10.61 -12.44 8.29
CA ASN A 314 -11.38 -13.40 7.50
C ASN A 314 -11.74 -12.84 6.12
N LYS A 315 -12.28 -11.62 6.06
CA LYS A 315 -12.57 -10.93 4.80
C LYS A 315 -11.32 -10.76 3.93
N PHE A 316 -10.18 -10.42 4.56
CA PHE A 316 -8.91 -10.30 3.86
C PHE A 316 -8.54 -11.60 3.14
N PHE A 317 -8.51 -12.72 3.86
CA PHE A 317 -8.11 -14.03 3.31
C PHE A 317 -9.19 -14.67 2.41
N ALA A 318 -10.46 -14.27 2.56
CA ALA A 318 -11.54 -14.69 1.66
C ALA A 318 -11.52 -13.98 0.29
N GLY A 319 -10.74 -12.90 0.14
CA GLY A 319 -10.73 -12.11 -1.09
C GLY A 319 -11.78 -10.99 -1.14
N ASP A 320 -12.52 -10.76 -0.04
CA ASP A 320 -13.75 -9.96 -0.04
C ASP A 320 -13.52 -8.48 -0.37
N PHE A 321 -12.39 -7.92 0.07
CA PHE A 321 -12.04 -6.52 -0.21
C PHE A 321 -11.75 -6.26 -1.69
N GLY A 322 -11.63 -7.32 -2.50
CA GLY A 322 -11.49 -7.24 -3.95
C GLY A 322 -12.80 -7.41 -4.74
N ASN A 323 -13.93 -7.71 -4.08
CA ASN A 323 -15.17 -8.08 -4.78
C ASN A 323 -15.77 -6.94 -5.61
N THR A 324 -15.74 -5.71 -5.09
CA THR A 324 -16.20 -4.52 -5.83
C THR A 324 -15.41 -4.36 -7.14
N TYR A 325 -14.09 -4.50 -7.07
CA TYR A 325 -13.22 -4.46 -8.25
C TYR A 325 -13.51 -5.62 -9.22
N LYS A 326 -13.56 -6.87 -8.72
CA LYS A 326 -13.84 -8.05 -9.56
C LYS A 326 -15.14 -7.86 -10.33
N THR A 327 -16.18 -7.32 -9.68
CA THR A 327 -17.46 -7.01 -10.31
C THR A 327 -17.33 -5.95 -11.40
N GLN A 328 -16.65 -4.83 -11.13
CA GLN A 328 -16.41 -3.79 -12.12
C GLN A 328 -15.60 -4.30 -13.33
N LEU A 329 -14.61 -5.15 -13.09
CA LEU A 329 -13.82 -5.78 -14.15
C LEU A 329 -14.70 -6.68 -15.02
N VAL A 330 -15.46 -7.60 -14.42
CA VAL A 330 -16.35 -8.53 -15.15
C VAL A 330 -17.37 -7.78 -16.01
N ASN A 331 -17.94 -6.69 -15.49
CA ASN A 331 -18.88 -5.86 -16.23
C ASN A 331 -18.27 -5.19 -17.46
N ARG A 332 -16.95 -4.98 -17.49
CA ARG A 332 -16.23 -4.43 -18.66
C ARG A 332 -15.67 -5.49 -19.59
N LEU A 333 -15.53 -6.72 -19.10
CA LEU A 333 -15.09 -7.87 -19.90
C LEU A 333 -16.23 -8.46 -20.73
N SER A 334 -17.46 -8.34 -20.23
CA SER A 334 -18.72 -8.75 -20.88
C SER A 334 -19.07 -7.82 -22.03
#